data_AF-A0A0G4J2Q5-F1
#
_entry.id   AF-A0A0G4J2Q5-F1
#
_cell.length_a   1.000
_cell.length_b   1.000
_cell.length_c   1.000
_cell.angle_alpha   90.00
_cell.angle_beta   90.00
_cell.angle_gamma   90.00
#
_symmetry.space_group_name_H-M   'P 1'
#
loop_
_entity.id
_entity.type
_entity.pdbx_description
1 polymer ?
#
loop_
_entity_poly.entity_id
_entity_poly.type
_entity_poly.pdbx_seq_one_letter_code
_entity_poly.pdbx_strand_id
1 'polypeptide(L)'
;MSATAMTPEQQQQQQAAAIRAQKIRAYLEMNFARDPNPAPAAVQAIASQIGESRDAVHNWFIQRRMLQAQSARHAAEEFDRRSPFTLTSIQIGDWQCTAQFKGHVTGQFDFDTQTVFWIVLSGGVAQRIGMPFDTITAIELSATTKTQARIVFSFSRPPRFSEEVDPAPDRSTEWTTIDDFSSGMQASQHLTHVLLLNKIDVEHHLRALIAFSPAIKGMIRTAMHKPAQPPSDSTQAHIPVN
;
A
#
# COMPACT_ATOMS: atom_id res chain seq x y z
N MET A 1 -10.41 -55.49 1.37
CA MET A 1 -9.87 -54.67 0.28
C MET A 1 -8.44 -54.30 0.66
N SER A 2 -7.46 -55.03 0.12
CA SER A 2 -6.05 -54.85 0.50
C SER A 2 -5.46 -53.67 -0.26
N ALA A 3 -4.95 -52.68 0.45
CA ALA A 3 -4.15 -51.60 -0.13
C ALA A 3 -2.79 -52.19 -0.55
N THR A 4 -2.52 -52.22 -1.86
CA THR A 4 -1.22 -52.61 -2.40
C THR A 4 -0.16 -51.63 -1.92
N ALA A 5 0.80 -52.09 -1.12
CA ALA A 5 1.93 -51.27 -0.68
C ALA A 5 2.84 -50.95 -1.88
N MET A 6 3.20 -49.67 -2.03
CA MET A 6 4.09 -49.20 -3.10
C MET A 6 5.52 -49.77 -2.92
N THR A 7 6.18 -50.08 -4.03
CA THR A 7 7.55 -50.59 -3.99
C THR A 7 8.57 -49.46 -3.74
N PRO A 8 9.77 -49.77 -3.19
CA PRO A 8 10.81 -48.76 -2.94
C PRO A 8 11.22 -47.96 -4.18
N GLU A 9 11.23 -48.61 -5.35
CA GLU A 9 11.56 -47.98 -6.63
C GLU A 9 10.48 -46.97 -7.08
N GLN A 10 9.20 -47.32 -6.90
CA GLN A 10 8.09 -46.41 -7.14
C GLN A 10 8.13 -45.20 -6.20
N GLN A 11 8.50 -45.43 -4.94
CA GLN A 11 8.62 -44.38 -3.93
C GLN A 11 9.75 -43.39 -4.28
N GLN A 12 10.89 -43.90 -4.77
CA GLN A 12 12.01 -43.08 -5.20
C GLN A 12 11.70 -42.26 -6.46
N GLN A 13 11.03 -42.86 -7.46
CA GLN A 13 10.57 -42.13 -8.65
C GLN A 13 9.56 -41.04 -8.30
N GLN A 14 8.63 -41.32 -7.37
CA GLN A 14 7.65 -40.33 -6.92
C GLN A 14 8.32 -39.16 -6.20
N GLN A 15 9.32 -39.44 -5.35
CA GLN A 15 10.12 -38.38 -4.72
C GLN A 15 10.89 -37.54 -5.74
N ALA A 16 11.54 -38.16 -6.72
CA ALA A 16 12.27 -37.45 -7.77
C ALA A 16 11.35 -36.55 -8.60
N ALA A 17 10.15 -37.04 -8.95
CA ALA A 17 9.14 -36.27 -9.66
C ALA A 17 8.63 -35.08 -8.83
N ALA A 18 8.39 -35.27 -7.53
CA ALA A 18 7.97 -34.19 -6.63
C ALA A 18 9.03 -33.09 -6.52
N ILE A 19 10.31 -33.46 -6.37
CA ILE A 19 11.43 -32.52 -6.32
C ILE A 19 11.54 -31.75 -7.64
N ARG A 20 11.40 -32.43 -8.78
CA ARG A 20 11.41 -31.80 -10.11
C ARG A 20 10.27 -30.79 -10.22
N ALA A 21 9.04 -31.18 -9.87
CA ALA A 21 7.87 -30.31 -9.92
C ALA A 21 8.04 -29.06 -9.04
N GLN A 22 8.64 -29.22 -7.86
CA GLN A 22 8.93 -28.11 -6.95
C GLN A 22 9.94 -27.11 -7.57
N LYS A 23 11.00 -27.61 -8.20
CA LYS A 23 12.00 -26.76 -8.88
C LYS A 23 11.39 -26.01 -10.07
N ILE A 24 10.59 -26.70 -10.89
CA ILE A 24 9.87 -26.10 -12.02
C ILE A 24 8.97 -24.97 -11.52
N ARG A 25 8.17 -25.22 -10.48
CA ARG A 25 7.30 -24.22 -9.89
C ARG A 25 8.08 -23.02 -9.37
N ALA A 26 9.16 -23.24 -8.63
CA ALA A 26 9.99 -22.14 -8.10
C ALA A 26 10.56 -21.26 -9.23
N TYR A 27 11.01 -21.87 -10.32
CA TYR A 27 11.54 -21.15 -11.48
C TYR A 27 10.46 -20.34 -12.21
N LEU A 28 9.25 -20.91 -12.37
CA LEU A 28 8.11 -20.22 -12.96
C LEU A 28 7.66 -19.02 -12.13
N GLU A 29 7.55 -19.17 -10.80
CA GLU A 29 7.21 -18.08 -9.87
C GLU A 29 8.26 -16.95 -9.90
N MET A 30 9.55 -17.29 -9.98
CA MET A 30 10.63 -16.29 -10.11
C MET A 30 10.50 -15.47 -11.41
N ASN A 31 10.21 -16.11 -12.53
CA ASN A 31 10.03 -15.42 -13.81
C ASN A 31 8.74 -14.58 -13.82
N PHE A 32 7.66 -15.11 -13.23
CA PHE A 32 6.42 -14.37 -13.05
C PHE A 32 6.59 -13.09 -12.22
N ALA A 33 7.39 -13.15 -11.16
CA ALA A 33 7.69 -12.00 -10.31
C ALA A 33 8.48 -10.91 -11.06
N ARG A 34 9.28 -11.28 -12.07
CA ARG A 34 10.01 -10.32 -12.91
C ARG A 34 9.14 -9.72 -14.00
N ASP A 35 8.38 -10.56 -14.69
CA ASP A 35 7.50 -10.16 -15.79
C ASP A 35 6.26 -11.07 -15.83
N PRO A 36 5.10 -10.58 -15.36
CA PRO A 36 3.84 -11.33 -15.39
C PRO A 36 3.25 -11.50 -16.80
N ASN A 37 3.74 -10.76 -17.81
CA ASN A 37 3.25 -10.82 -19.18
C ASN A 37 4.40 -10.97 -20.20
N PRO A 38 5.16 -12.07 -20.12
CA PRO A 38 6.34 -12.26 -20.93
C PRO A 38 5.99 -12.40 -22.42
N ALA A 39 6.83 -11.81 -23.26
CA ALA A 39 6.73 -11.96 -24.71
C ALA A 39 6.90 -13.44 -25.13
N PRO A 40 6.35 -13.87 -26.29
CA PRO A 40 6.41 -15.27 -26.73
C PRO A 40 7.82 -15.87 -26.78
N ALA A 41 8.84 -15.06 -27.12
CA ALA A 41 10.24 -15.47 -27.13
C ALA A 41 10.77 -15.78 -25.72
N ALA A 42 10.36 -14.99 -24.72
CA ALA A 42 10.72 -15.22 -23.32
C ALA A 42 10.04 -16.49 -22.78
N VAL A 43 8.77 -16.71 -23.12
CA VAL A 43 8.05 -17.96 -22.78
C VAL A 43 8.77 -19.18 -23.35
N GLN A 44 9.23 -19.10 -24.60
CA GLN A 44 10.00 -20.19 -25.24
C GLN A 44 11.32 -20.46 -24.51
N ALA A 45 12.06 -19.42 -24.14
CA ALA A 45 13.31 -19.57 -23.40
C ALA A 45 13.09 -20.22 -22.02
N ILE A 46 12.04 -19.80 -21.30
CA ILE A 46 11.66 -20.39 -20.00
C ILE A 46 11.31 -21.87 -20.18
N ALA A 47 10.51 -22.21 -21.18
CA ALA A 47 10.11 -23.58 -21.48
C ALA A 47 11.31 -24.50 -21.76
N SER A 48 12.24 -24.04 -22.60
CA SER A 48 13.49 -24.77 -22.89
C SER A 48 14.36 -24.98 -21.65
N GLN A 49 14.43 -23.99 -20.75
CA GLN A 49 15.25 -24.08 -19.53
C GLN A 49 14.75 -25.15 -18.54
N ILE A 50 13.44 -25.35 -18.45
CA ILE A 50 12.82 -26.26 -17.49
C ILE A 50 12.40 -27.61 -18.10
N GLY A 51 12.61 -27.78 -19.41
CA GLY A 51 12.23 -28.98 -20.15
C GLY A 51 10.72 -29.19 -20.25
N GLU A 52 9.94 -28.10 -20.32
CA GLU A 52 8.48 -28.11 -20.49
C GLU A 52 8.08 -27.55 -21.86
N SER A 53 6.84 -27.77 -22.28
CA SER A 53 6.34 -27.20 -23.55
C SER A 53 6.04 -25.70 -23.42
N ARG A 54 6.17 -24.97 -24.54
CA ARG A 54 5.82 -23.54 -24.60
C ARG A 54 4.38 -23.29 -24.14
N ASP A 55 3.45 -24.16 -24.55
CA ASP A 55 2.03 -24.02 -24.22
C ASP A 55 1.76 -24.30 -22.74
N ALA A 56 2.46 -25.27 -22.14
CA ALA A 56 2.36 -25.53 -20.70
C ALA A 56 2.81 -24.30 -19.88
N VAL A 57 3.93 -23.68 -20.26
CA VAL A 57 4.41 -22.46 -19.60
C VAL A 57 3.45 -21.30 -19.85
N HIS A 58 3.00 -21.09 -21.08
CA HIS A 58 2.05 -20.03 -21.41
C HIS A 58 0.76 -20.14 -20.58
N ASN A 59 0.18 -21.34 -20.52
CA ASN A 59 -1.02 -21.62 -19.75
C ASN A 59 -0.78 -21.45 -18.24
N TRP A 60 0.39 -21.85 -17.73
CA TRP A 60 0.76 -21.60 -16.34
C TRP A 60 0.76 -20.09 -16.02
N PHE A 61 1.33 -19.24 -16.88
CA PHE A 61 1.32 -17.79 -16.69
C PHE A 61 -0.10 -17.22 -16.71
N ILE A 62 -0.95 -17.68 -17.64
CA ILE A 62 -2.38 -17.29 -17.69
C ILE A 62 -3.08 -17.66 -16.37
N GLN A 63 -2.96 -18.93 -15.96
CA GLN A 63 -3.59 -19.42 -14.73
C GLN A 63 -3.05 -18.69 -13.50
N ARG A 64 -1.75 -18.40 -13.46
CA ARG A 64 -1.14 -17.68 -12.35
C ARG A 64 -1.67 -16.25 -12.22
N ARG A 65 -1.85 -15.54 -13.34
CA ARG A 65 -2.51 -14.22 -13.35
C ARG A 65 -3.95 -14.31 -12.89
N MET A 66 -4.69 -15.32 -13.34
CA MET A 66 -6.08 -15.54 -12.89
C MET A 66 -6.14 -15.78 -11.39
N LEU A 67 -5.26 -16.62 -10.84
CA LEU A 67 -5.16 -16.87 -9.40
C LEU A 67 -4.75 -15.61 -8.63
N GLN A 68 -3.81 -14.82 -9.14
CA GLN A 68 -3.43 -13.55 -8.52
C GLN A 68 -4.59 -12.54 -8.51
N ALA A 69 -5.32 -12.44 -9.62
CA ALA A 69 -6.51 -11.60 -9.72
C ALA A 69 -7.64 -12.10 -8.80
N GLN A 70 -7.84 -13.41 -8.67
CA GLN A 70 -8.80 -13.99 -7.74
C GLN A 70 -8.40 -13.74 -6.28
N SER A 71 -7.13 -13.93 -5.92
CA SER A 71 -6.64 -13.60 -4.57
C SER A 71 -6.77 -12.10 -4.29
N ALA A 72 -6.50 -11.23 -5.26
CA ALA A 72 -6.71 -9.79 -5.12
C ALA A 72 -8.20 -9.43 -4.99
N ARG A 73 -9.08 -10.12 -5.72
CA ARG A 73 -10.54 -9.96 -5.61
C ARG A 73 -11.06 -10.43 -4.25
N HIS A 74 -10.65 -11.60 -3.77
CA HIS A 74 -11.01 -12.09 -2.44
C HIS A 74 -10.46 -11.21 -1.33
N ALA A 75 -9.20 -10.77 -1.44
CA ALA A 75 -8.64 -9.78 -0.51
C ALA A 75 -9.40 -8.44 -0.56
N ALA A 76 -9.99 -8.08 -1.70
CA ALA A 76 -10.85 -6.91 -1.85
C ALA A 76 -12.33 -7.16 -1.51
N GLU A 77 -12.75 -8.40 -1.26
CA GLU A 77 -14.09 -8.76 -0.73
C GLU A 77 -14.05 -8.87 0.80
N GLU A 78 -12.92 -9.28 1.37
CA GLU A 78 -12.65 -9.24 2.81
C GLU A 78 -12.44 -7.80 3.34
N PHE A 79 -12.29 -6.84 2.43
CA PHE A 79 -11.96 -5.46 2.72
C PHE A 79 -13.00 -4.54 2.09
N ASP A 80 -13.66 -3.68 2.88
CA ASP A 80 -14.49 -2.64 2.29
C ASP A 80 -13.59 -1.72 1.44
N ARG A 81 -13.79 -1.78 0.12
CA ARG A 81 -12.92 -1.18 -0.91
C ARG A 81 -12.91 0.35 -0.86
N ARG A 82 -13.68 0.93 0.05
CA ARG A 82 -13.84 2.36 0.29
C ARG A 82 -13.96 2.66 1.79
N SER A 83 -13.60 1.76 2.71
CA SER A 83 -13.72 2.07 4.13
C SER A 83 -12.78 3.22 4.53
N PRO A 84 -13.29 4.26 5.22
CA PRO A 84 -12.45 5.29 5.77
C PRO A 84 -11.77 4.81 7.07
N PHE A 85 -10.57 5.30 7.33
CA PHE A 85 -9.88 5.20 8.62
C PHE A 85 -9.74 6.58 9.27
N THR A 86 -9.73 6.60 10.60
CA THR A 86 -9.65 7.85 11.37
C THR A 86 -8.21 8.34 11.46
N LEU A 87 -8.01 9.63 11.24
CA LEU A 87 -6.74 10.32 11.47
C LEU A 87 -6.81 11.11 12.78
N THR A 88 -5.71 11.15 13.52
CA THR A 88 -5.50 12.09 14.63
C THR A 88 -5.15 13.47 14.09
N SER A 89 -4.28 13.54 13.08
CA SER A 89 -4.02 14.78 12.35
C SER A 89 -3.43 14.51 10.97
N ILE A 90 -3.55 15.52 10.10
CA ILE A 90 -2.84 15.62 8.83
C ILE A 90 -2.06 16.94 8.79
N GLN A 91 -0.84 16.88 8.27
CA GLN A 91 -0.01 18.05 8.02
C GLN A 91 0.51 18.02 6.57
N ILE A 92 0.38 19.14 5.87
CA ILE A 92 0.88 19.35 4.50
C ILE A 92 1.51 20.75 4.44
N GLY A 93 2.83 20.81 4.31
CA GLY A 93 3.58 22.06 4.50
C GLY A 93 3.31 22.66 5.89
N ASP A 94 2.93 23.93 5.92
CA ASP A 94 2.54 24.68 7.11
C ASP A 94 1.06 24.50 7.48
N TRP A 95 0.25 23.91 6.59
CA TRP A 95 -1.15 23.62 6.90
C TRP A 95 -1.26 22.33 7.72
N GLN A 96 -2.02 22.41 8.81
CA GLN A 96 -2.30 21.27 9.68
C GLN A 96 -3.76 21.24 10.08
N CYS A 97 -4.36 20.05 10.04
CA CYS A 97 -5.69 19.79 10.59
C CYS A 97 -5.61 18.67 11.64
N THR A 98 -6.06 18.95 12.86
CA THR A 98 -6.11 17.98 13.97
C THR A 98 -7.57 17.60 14.23
N ALA A 99 -7.83 16.29 14.35
CA ALA A 99 -9.16 15.77 14.60
C ALA A 99 -9.69 16.24 15.96
N GLN A 100 -10.89 16.86 15.97
CA GLN A 100 -11.56 17.29 17.20
C GLN A 100 -12.55 16.22 17.69
N PHE A 101 -13.02 15.36 16.78
CA PHE A 101 -13.93 14.26 17.04
C PHE A 101 -13.69 13.14 16.01
N LYS A 102 -14.21 11.94 16.30
CA LYS A 102 -14.11 10.79 15.39
C LYS A 102 -14.82 11.12 14.07
N GLY A 103 -14.11 10.97 12.95
CA GLY A 103 -14.63 11.32 11.62
C GLY A 103 -14.34 12.75 11.17
N HIS A 104 -13.75 13.61 12.03
CA HIS A 104 -13.36 14.97 11.63
C HIS A 104 -12.32 14.97 10.52
N VAL A 105 -11.30 14.12 10.66
CA VAL A 105 -10.24 13.93 9.68
C VAL A 105 -10.13 12.43 9.42
N THR A 106 -10.28 12.03 8.17
CA THR A 106 -10.20 10.62 7.77
C THR A 106 -9.30 10.45 6.55
N GLY A 107 -8.74 9.25 6.43
CA GLY A 107 -8.10 8.79 5.21
C GLY A 107 -8.94 7.69 4.59
N GLN A 108 -8.86 7.55 3.28
CA GLN A 108 -9.57 6.51 2.54
C GLN A 108 -8.71 6.06 1.36
N PHE A 109 -8.64 4.75 1.15
CA PHE A 109 -8.07 4.16 -0.06
C PHE A 109 -9.24 3.68 -0.91
N ASP A 110 -9.53 4.40 -2.00
CA ASP A 110 -10.52 3.97 -2.97
C ASP A 110 -9.83 3.09 -4.01
N PHE A 111 -10.06 1.79 -3.91
CA PHE A 111 -9.46 0.80 -4.81
C PHE A 111 -10.11 0.74 -6.19
N ASP A 112 -11.32 1.25 -6.34
CA ASP A 112 -12.02 1.28 -7.62
C ASP A 112 -11.49 2.42 -8.49
N THR A 113 -11.29 3.60 -7.89
CA THR A 113 -10.70 4.77 -8.55
C THR A 113 -9.18 4.86 -8.39
N GLN A 114 -8.57 3.92 -7.67
CA GLN A 114 -7.14 3.87 -7.35
C GLN A 114 -6.62 5.20 -6.81
N THR A 115 -7.35 5.78 -5.86
CA THR A 115 -7.08 7.12 -5.34
C THR A 115 -7.04 7.09 -3.81
N VAL A 116 -6.04 7.77 -3.25
CA VAL A 116 -5.98 8.09 -1.83
C VAL A 116 -6.72 9.38 -1.60
N PHE A 117 -7.63 9.40 -0.62
CA PHE A 117 -8.33 10.61 -0.19
C PHE A 117 -7.98 10.96 1.25
N TRP A 118 -7.64 12.22 1.48
CA TRP A 118 -7.65 12.85 2.81
C TRP A 118 -8.91 13.69 2.92
N ILE A 119 -9.79 13.37 3.86
CA ILE A 119 -11.11 13.99 3.98
C ILE A 119 -11.13 14.77 5.29
N VAL A 120 -11.57 16.03 5.21
CA VAL A 120 -11.74 16.94 6.34
C VAL A 120 -13.19 17.40 6.36
N LEU A 121 -13.85 17.24 7.50
CA LEU A 121 -15.20 17.73 7.71
C LEU A 121 -15.15 19.16 8.25
N SER A 122 -15.67 20.13 7.50
CA SER A 122 -15.72 21.55 7.90
C SER A 122 -17.15 22.08 7.80
N GLY A 123 -17.70 22.59 8.90
CA GLY A 123 -19.06 23.16 8.90
C GLY A 123 -20.17 22.17 8.51
N GLY A 124 -19.94 20.85 8.66
CA GLY A 124 -20.88 19.80 8.24
C GLY A 124 -20.76 19.38 6.78
N VAL A 125 -19.80 19.92 6.03
CA VAL A 125 -19.51 19.57 4.63
C VAL A 125 -18.15 18.90 4.55
N ALA A 126 -18.07 17.77 3.85
CA ALA A 126 -16.81 17.07 3.64
C ALA A 126 -16.02 17.69 2.47
N GLN A 127 -14.77 18.03 2.71
CA GLN A 127 -13.80 18.42 1.67
C GLN A 127 -12.72 17.35 1.59
N ARG A 128 -12.23 17.04 0.38
CA ARG A 128 -11.22 16.01 0.19
C ARG A 128 -10.08 16.41 -0.73
N ILE A 129 -8.90 15.90 -0.39
CA ILE A 129 -7.66 15.97 -1.17
C ILE A 129 -7.44 14.59 -1.78
N GLY A 130 -7.48 14.47 -3.11
CA GLY A 130 -7.37 13.21 -3.84
C GLY A 130 -6.03 13.08 -4.59
N MET A 131 -5.34 11.96 -4.39
CA MET A 131 -4.07 11.62 -5.06
C MET A 131 -4.14 10.21 -5.65
N PRO A 132 -3.94 10.04 -6.97
CA PRO A 132 -3.93 8.70 -7.56
C PRO A 132 -2.79 7.84 -7.00
N PHE A 133 -3.01 6.53 -6.87
CA PHE A 133 -2.02 5.58 -6.36
C PHE A 133 -0.72 5.60 -7.19
N ASP A 134 -0.82 5.83 -8.50
CA ASP A 134 0.34 5.93 -9.40
C ASP A 134 1.27 7.11 -9.09
N THR A 135 0.79 8.10 -8.34
CA THR A 135 1.57 9.28 -7.95
C THR A 135 2.40 9.05 -6.71
N ILE A 136 2.12 8.00 -5.93
CA ILE A 136 2.87 7.68 -4.72
C ILE A 136 4.31 7.33 -5.13
N THR A 137 5.28 8.04 -4.55
CA THR A 137 6.72 7.81 -4.79
C THR A 137 7.42 7.21 -3.58
N ALA A 138 6.91 7.49 -2.37
CA ALA A 138 7.42 6.92 -1.14
C ALA A 138 6.32 6.86 -0.07
N ILE A 139 6.38 5.84 0.78
CA ILE A 139 5.60 5.75 2.00
C ILE A 139 6.57 5.47 3.15
N GLU A 140 6.66 6.35 4.13
CA GLU A 140 7.50 6.15 5.31
C GLU A 140 6.64 5.85 6.54
N LEU A 141 6.86 4.69 7.15
CA LEU A 141 6.15 4.24 8.33
C LEU A 141 7.06 4.38 9.55
N SER A 142 6.59 5.11 10.56
CA SER A 142 7.27 5.25 11.84
C SER A 142 6.27 5.10 12.98
N ALA A 143 6.62 4.35 14.02
CA ALA A 143 5.88 4.43 15.27
C ALA A 143 6.20 5.78 15.94
N THR A 144 5.22 6.43 16.56
CA THR A 144 5.48 7.59 17.43
C THR A 144 5.35 7.20 18.89
N THR A 145 4.41 6.29 19.18
CA THR A 145 4.21 5.69 20.50
C THR A 145 3.89 4.20 20.35
N LYS A 146 3.52 3.53 21.46
CA LYS A 146 3.02 2.15 21.41
C LYS A 146 1.75 2.04 20.56
N THR A 147 0.87 3.02 20.61
CA THR A 147 -0.46 2.99 19.97
C THR A 147 -0.56 3.86 18.71
N GLN A 148 0.27 4.89 18.58
CA GLN A 148 0.22 5.82 17.44
C GLN A 148 1.32 5.53 16.40
N ALA A 149 0.97 5.79 15.15
CA ALA A 149 1.87 5.77 14.00
C ALA A 149 1.87 7.13 13.31
N ARG A 150 3.03 7.43 12.73
CA ARG A 150 3.23 8.49 11.77
C ARG A 150 3.52 7.88 10.40
N ILE A 151 2.72 8.28 9.42
CA ILE A 151 2.87 7.87 8.02
C ILE A 151 3.20 9.10 7.19
N VAL A 152 4.24 9.03 6.37
CA VAL A 152 4.56 10.06 5.39
C VAL A 152 4.29 9.52 4.01
N PHE A 153 3.39 10.16 3.27
CA PHE A 153 3.22 9.93 1.85
C PHE A 153 3.98 11.00 1.06
N SER A 154 4.72 10.58 0.05
CA SER A 154 5.30 11.47 -0.95
C SER A 154 4.68 11.20 -2.31
N PHE A 155 4.36 12.26 -3.04
CA PHE A 155 3.70 12.19 -4.34
C PHE A 155 4.54 12.84 -5.44
N SER A 156 4.31 12.46 -6.69
CA SER A 156 4.99 13.03 -7.87
C SER A 156 4.23 14.18 -8.53
N ARG A 157 2.97 14.40 -8.17
CA ARG A 157 2.07 15.41 -8.75
C ARG A 157 1.16 16.02 -7.69
N PRO A 158 0.73 17.29 -7.86
CA PRO A 158 -0.24 17.92 -6.97
C PRO A 158 -1.58 17.17 -6.89
N PRO A 159 -2.29 17.27 -5.76
CA PRO A 159 -3.59 16.64 -5.55
C PRO A 159 -4.72 17.32 -6.33
N ARG A 160 -5.88 16.67 -6.35
CA ARG A 160 -7.17 17.24 -6.77
C ARG A 160 -8.03 17.52 -5.55
N PHE A 161 -8.84 18.58 -5.60
CA PHE A 161 -9.70 18.98 -4.49
C PHE A 161 -11.16 18.82 -4.86
N SER A 162 -11.98 18.37 -3.91
CA SER A 162 -13.41 18.26 -4.10
C SER A 162 -14.16 18.50 -2.80
N GLU A 163 -15.39 18.96 -2.92
CA GLU A 163 -16.30 19.20 -1.80
C GLU A 163 -17.60 18.44 -2.04
N GLU A 164 -18.20 17.94 -0.96
CA GLU A 164 -19.51 17.30 -0.96
C GLU A 164 -20.61 18.31 -1.30
N VAL A 165 -21.50 17.93 -2.22
CA VAL A 165 -22.66 18.73 -2.62
C VAL A 165 -23.90 18.12 -1.99
N ASP A 166 -24.72 18.96 -1.35
CA ASP A 166 -26.02 18.59 -0.75
C ASP A 166 -25.95 17.32 0.12
N PRO A 167 -25.24 17.35 1.27
CA PRO A 167 -25.06 16.18 2.14
C PRO A 167 -26.43 15.66 2.63
N ALA A 168 -26.88 14.55 2.06
CA ALA A 168 -28.17 13.94 2.36
C ALA A 168 -27.99 12.45 2.72
N PRO A 169 -28.52 11.98 3.87
CA PRO A 169 -28.30 10.62 4.36
C PRO A 169 -28.94 9.52 3.50
N ASP A 170 -29.83 9.88 2.57
CA ASP A 170 -30.58 8.98 1.69
C ASP A 170 -30.07 8.96 0.25
N ARG A 171 -29.00 9.70 -0.08
CA ARG A 171 -28.45 9.80 -1.44
C ARG A 171 -26.97 9.44 -1.48
N SER A 172 -26.51 9.03 -2.67
CA SER A 172 -25.08 8.90 -2.93
C SER A 172 -24.41 10.28 -2.81
N THR A 173 -23.31 10.36 -2.08
CA THR A 173 -22.51 11.57 -1.96
C THR A 173 -22.06 12.08 -3.33
N GLU A 174 -22.51 13.27 -3.71
CA GLU A 174 -22.04 13.99 -4.89
C GLU A 174 -20.83 14.85 -4.53
N TRP A 175 -19.88 14.97 -5.47
CA TRP A 175 -18.65 15.74 -5.27
C TRP A 175 -18.48 16.76 -6.39
N THR A 176 -18.25 18.02 -6.03
CA THR A 176 -17.87 19.07 -6.98
C THR A 176 -16.38 19.38 -6.85
N THR A 177 -15.75 19.83 -7.95
CA THR A 177 -14.35 20.26 -7.91
C THR A 177 -14.26 21.66 -7.31
N ILE A 178 -13.30 21.85 -6.41
CA ILE A 178 -13.03 23.13 -5.76
C ILE A 178 -11.54 23.47 -5.88
N ASP A 179 -11.18 24.69 -5.47
CA ASP A 179 -9.79 25.09 -5.27
C ASP A 179 -9.23 24.51 -3.97
N ASP A 180 -7.91 24.67 -3.78
CA ASP A 180 -7.21 24.21 -2.59
C ASP A 180 -7.71 24.93 -1.33
N PHE A 181 -8.39 24.19 -0.46
CA PHE A 181 -8.94 24.68 0.80
C PHE A 181 -7.92 24.78 1.94
N SER A 182 -6.69 24.29 1.73
CA SER A 182 -5.63 24.45 2.73
C SER A 182 -5.18 25.92 2.81
N SER A 183 -4.90 26.41 4.03
CA SER A 183 -4.50 27.80 4.24
C SER A 183 -3.24 28.13 3.44
N GLY A 184 -3.31 29.12 2.54
CA GLY A 184 -2.17 29.48 1.68
C GLY A 184 -1.88 28.48 0.56
N MET A 185 -2.84 27.63 0.18
CA MET A 185 -2.73 26.63 -0.89
C MET A 185 -1.54 25.66 -0.69
N GLN A 186 -1.29 25.30 0.56
CA GLN A 186 -0.17 24.47 0.97
C GLN A 186 -0.23 23.07 0.34
N ALA A 187 -1.42 22.49 0.20
CA ALA A 187 -1.62 21.16 -0.38
C ALA A 187 -1.31 21.09 -1.87
N SER A 188 -1.44 22.19 -2.60
CA SER A 188 -1.02 22.30 -4.01
C SER A 188 0.50 22.42 -4.17
N GLN A 189 1.18 22.97 -3.15
CA GLN A 189 2.60 23.30 -3.21
C GLN A 189 3.49 22.20 -2.59
N HIS A 190 2.98 21.43 -1.64
CA HIS A 190 3.75 20.43 -0.89
C HIS A 190 3.27 19.02 -1.21
N LEU A 191 4.13 18.24 -1.86
CA LEU A 191 3.82 16.86 -2.26
C LEU A 191 4.12 15.82 -1.17
N THR A 192 4.46 16.27 0.04
CA THR A 192 4.74 15.42 1.19
C THR A 192 3.68 15.64 2.26
N HIS A 193 2.91 14.60 2.54
CA HIS A 193 1.79 14.64 3.46
C HIS A 193 2.09 13.76 4.66
N VAL A 194 1.93 14.30 5.85
CA VAL A 194 2.23 13.63 7.11
C VAL A 194 0.93 13.33 7.85
N LEU A 195 0.69 12.06 8.16
CA LEU A 195 -0.48 11.59 8.88
C LEU A 195 -0.07 11.10 10.26
N LEU A 196 -0.84 11.47 11.28
CA LEU A 196 -0.80 10.86 12.61
C LEU A 196 -2.12 10.13 12.85
N LEU A 197 -2.05 8.90 13.39
CA LEU A 197 -3.21 8.03 13.56
C LEU A 197 -2.91 6.90 14.56
N ASN A 198 -3.93 6.17 14.99
CA ASN A 198 -3.73 4.94 15.76
C ASN A 198 -3.36 3.78 14.84
N LYS A 199 -2.39 2.96 15.26
CA LYS A 199 -1.91 1.81 14.47
C LYS A 199 -3.04 0.86 14.06
N ILE A 200 -3.95 0.57 14.98
CA ILE A 200 -5.05 -0.39 14.78
C ILE A 200 -5.99 0.09 13.67
N ASP A 201 -6.21 1.41 13.55
CA ASP A 201 -7.15 1.99 12.58
C ASP A 201 -6.64 1.87 11.13
N VAL A 202 -5.32 1.82 10.91
CA VAL A 202 -4.73 1.82 9.56
C VAL A 202 -4.16 0.47 9.13
N GLU A 203 -3.87 -0.44 10.07
CA GLU A 203 -3.09 -1.64 9.80
C GLU A 203 -3.70 -2.50 8.69
N HIS A 204 -5.01 -2.71 8.75
CA HIS A 204 -5.70 -3.46 7.70
C HIS A 204 -5.69 -2.66 6.37
N HIS A 205 -5.89 -1.34 6.41
CA HIS A 205 -5.89 -0.47 5.21
C HIS A 205 -4.55 -0.48 4.47
N LEU A 206 -3.43 -0.41 5.19
CA LEU A 206 -2.11 -0.53 4.57
C LEU A 206 -1.88 -1.91 3.97
N ARG A 207 -2.33 -2.98 4.64
CA ARG A 207 -2.24 -4.34 4.07
C ARG A 207 -3.00 -4.46 2.76
N ALA A 208 -4.22 -3.91 2.69
CA ALA A 208 -4.99 -3.89 1.44
C ALA A 208 -4.29 -3.07 0.35
N LEU A 209 -3.76 -1.88 0.68
CA LEU A 209 -3.01 -1.06 -0.28
C LEU A 209 -1.80 -1.79 -0.86
N ILE A 210 -1.04 -2.48 -0.02
CA ILE A 210 0.14 -3.27 -0.41
C ILE A 210 -0.26 -4.48 -1.26
N ALA A 211 -1.36 -5.16 -0.91
CA ALA A 211 -1.85 -6.31 -1.65
C ALA A 211 -2.37 -5.90 -3.04
N PHE A 212 -3.00 -4.73 -3.15
CA PHE A 212 -3.53 -4.21 -4.40
C PHE A 212 -2.43 -3.78 -5.38
N SER A 213 -1.40 -3.08 -4.90
CA SER A 213 -0.29 -2.61 -5.74
C SER A 213 1.06 -3.12 -5.22
N PRO A 214 1.61 -4.19 -5.82
CA PRO A 214 2.95 -4.68 -5.49
C PRO A 214 4.05 -3.61 -5.67
N ALA A 215 3.85 -2.64 -6.57
CA ALA A 215 4.77 -1.52 -6.75
C ALA A 215 4.85 -0.64 -5.50
N ILE A 216 3.71 -0.37 -4.84
CA ILE A 216 3.66 0.38 -3.57
C ILE A 216 4.45 -0.35 -2.49
N LYS A 217 4.45 -1.69 -2.47
CA LYS A 217 5.26 -2.47 -1.51
C LYS A 217 6.75 -2.10 -1.59
N GLY A 218 7.28 -1.87 -2.78
CA GLY A 218 8.68 -1.46 -2.99
C GLY A 218 8.99 -0.03 -2.55
N MET A 219 7.96 0.80 -2.36
CA MET A 219 8.09 2.21 -1.95
C MET A 219 8.01 2.40 -0.43
N ILE A 220 7.59 1.37 0.32
CA ILE A 220 7.44 1.45 1.77
C ILE A 220 8.80 1.34 2.45
N ARG A 221 9.13 2.36 3.27
CA ARG A 221 10.30 2.39 4.14
C ARG A 221 9.85 2.41 5.59
N THR A 222 10.37 1.50 6.40
CA THR A 222 10.16 1.53 7.85
C THR A 222 11.31 2.31 8.47
N ALA A 223 11.03 3.48 9.05
CA ALA A 223 12.04 4.21 9.78
C ALA A 223 12.33 3.47 11.10
N MET A 224 13.56 2.98 11.25
CA MET A 224 14.03 2.50 12.56
C MET A 224 14.11 3.70 13.50
N HIS A 225 13.57 3.57 14.72
CA HIS A 225 13.75 4.59 15.76
C HIS A 225 15.25 4.86 15.93
N LYS A 226 15.73 6.03 15.51
CA LYS A 226 16.93 6.61 16.10
C LYS A 226 16.45 7.27 17.40
N PRO A 227 16.83 6.79 18.59
CA PRO A 227 16.50 7.49 19.83
C PRO A 227 17.07 8.91 19.72
N ALA A 228 16.24 9.90 20.02
CA ALA A 228 16.67 11.29 20.09
C ALA A 228 17.87 11.38 21.04
N GLN A 229 19.03 11.79 20.53
CA GLN A 229 20.14 12.17 21.42
C GLN A 229 19.68 13.40 22.21
N PRO A 230 19.77 13.39 23.55
CA PRO A 230 19.56 14.60 24.32
C PRO A 230 20.61 15.64 23.92
N PRO A 231 20.26 16.94 23.95
CA PRO A 231 21.20 18.00 23.64
C PRO A 231 22.39 17.91 24.60
N SER A 232 23.59 17.78 24.04
CA SER A 232 24.85 17.89 24.77
C SER A 232 25.04 19.35 25.19
N ASP A 233 24.52 19.70 26.36
CA ASP A 233 24.83 20.96 27.01
C ASP A 233 26.32 20.97 27.38
N SER A 234 27.10 21.66 26.55
CA SER A 234 28.48 22.02 26.83
C SER A 234 28.65 23.51 26.58
N THR A 235 28.00 24.31 27.44
CA THR A 235 28.40 25.69 27.66
C THR A 235 29.15 25.75 28.98
N GLN A 236 30.46 25.50 28.93
CA GLN A 236 31.37 25.94 29.99
C GLN A 236 31.42 27.47 29.93
N ALA A 237 30.75 28.12 30.89
CA ALA A 237 30.93 29.54 31.16
C ALA A 237 32.33 29.76 31.74
N HIS A 238 33.24 30.28 30.92
CA HIS A 238 34.51 30.83 31.37
C HIS A 238 34.24 32.22 31.96
N ILE A 239 34.28 32.34 33.29
CA ILE A 239 34.23 33.63 33.99
C ILE A 239 35.66 34.19 33.99
N PRO A 240 35.92 35.40 33.48
CA PRO A 240 37.19 36.07 33.73
C PRO A 240 37.15 36.72 35.12
N VAL A 241 38.18 36.44 35.92
CA VAL A 241 38.45 37.13 37.18
C VAL A 241 39.04 38.50 36.84
N ASN A 242 38.49 39.55 37.45
CA ASN A 242 39.16 40.83 37.63
C ASN A 242 39.16 41.16 39.12
#